data_AF-A0A2H3K3M8-F1
#
_entry.id   AF-A0A2H3K3M8-F1
#
_cell.length_a   1.000
_cell.length_b   1.000
_cell.length_c   1.000
_cell.angle_alpha   90.00
_cell.angle_beta   90.00
_cell.angle_gamma   90.00
#
_symmetry.space_group_name_H-M   'P 1'
#
loop_
_entity.id
_entity.type
_entity.pdbx_description
1 polymer ?
#
loop_
_entity_poly.entity_id
_entity_poly.type
_entity_poly.pdbx_seq_one_letter_code
_entity_poly.pdbx_strand_id
1 'polypeptide(L)'
;MSRPDTYRSGNASSPRFDNVRASDIKVDKEGNWSHPWLLPKNAELGNGLGAKNDHGGHWLIIPTTEISLDGYKHLLSELNGRCEKVKRAREAVGELHEADVLPDPVNSDKSVRILYSALQAVHNGNIPIKDWDENDYTYIAILAKALDSGKLSLKDAVTSGPKSTKEQRFIAEAATEFMSAERKRSGVGEDEMADMDNDHGHLKAVLKLDDTESTLA
;
A
#
# COMPACT_ATOMS: atom_id res chain seq x y z
N MET A 1 -15.31 35.18 -1.66
CA MET A 1 -15.16 34.49 -0.37
C MET A 1 -14.69 33.09 -0.68
N SER A 2 -13.44 32.76 -0.33
CA SER A 2 -12.84 31.44 -0.61
C SER A 2 -13.49 30.38 0.28
N ARG A 3 -13.88 29.25 -0.31
CA ARG A 3 -14.41 28.11 0.45
C ARG A 3 -13.28 27.53 1.32
N PRO A 4 -13.56 27.06 2.55
CA PRO A 4 -12.57 26.32 3.32
C PRO A 4 -12.22 25.04 2.57
N ASP A 5 -10.92 24.80 2.36
CA ASP A 5 -10.40 23.56 1.82
C ASP A 5 -10.75 22.42 2.79
N THR A 6 -11.84 21.72 2.50
CA THR A 6 -12.27 20.54 3.25
C THR A 6 -11.54 19.33 2.69
N TYR A 7 -10.65 18.76 3.50
CA TYR A 7 -9.80 17.66 3.09
C TYR A 7 -10.62 16.36 2.99
N ARG A 8 -10.67 15.76 1.80
CA ARG A 8 -11.16 14.38 1.63
C ARG A 8 -10.05 13.42 2.05
N SER A 9 -10.34 12.59 3.05
CA SER A 9 -9.50 11.50 3.54
C SER A 9 -9.07 10.55 2.41
N GLY A 10 -7.91 10.84 1.81
CA GLY A 10 -7.23 10.00 0.84
C GLY A 10 -5.71 9.92 1.01
N ASN A 11 -5.12 10.72 1.91
CA ASN A 11 -3.66 10.81 2.11
C ASN A 11 -3.31 11.00 3.60
N ALA A 12 -3.79 10.12 4.46
CA ALA A 12 -3.43 10.10 5.88
C ALA A 12 -2.48 8.94 6.20
N SER A 13 -1.28 8.96 5.60
CA SER A 13 -0.10 8.29 6.17
C SER A 13 0.29 9.03 7.45
N SER A 14 -0.29 8.61 8.58
CA SER A 14 0.24 8.92 9.93
C SER A 14 1.60 8.21 10.11
N PRO A 15 2.54 8.59 11.02
CA PRO A 15 2.56 9.67 12.01
C PRO A 15 3.88 10.50 11.96
N ARG A 16 3.84 11.75 11.46
CA ARG A 16 4.95 12.73 11.29
C ARG A 16 6.09 12.33 10.32
N PHE A 17 5.84 12.47 9.01
CA PHE A 17 6.84 12.33 7.95
C PHE A 17 7.53 13.64 7.53
N ASP A 18 7.05 14.80 8.00
CA ASP A 18 7.44 16.11 7.47
C ASP A 18 8.94 16.46 7.69
N ASN A 19 9.73 15.65 8.43
CA ASN A 19 11.14 15.91 8.74
C ASN A 19 12.04 14.66 8.88
N VAL A 20 11.60 13.47 8.48
CA VAL A 20 12.45 12.26 8.57
C VAL A 20 13.33 12.20 7.33
N ARG A 21 14.63 12.47 7.48
CA ARG A 21 15.61 12.25 6.39
C ARG A 21 15.96 10.77 6.35
N ALA A 22 16.42 10.28 5.19
CA ALA A 22 16.93 8.91 5.05
C ALA A 22 18.02 8.57 6.11
N SER A 23 18.75 9.57 6.62
CA SER A 23 19.74 9.41 7.69
C SER A 23 19.16 9.23 9.09
N ASP A 24 17.91 9.60 9.32
CA ASP A 24 17.23 9.54 10.62
C ASP A 24 16.60 8.15 10.87
N ILE A 25 16.44 7.34 9.81
CA ILE A 25 16.02 5.94 9.86
C ILE A 25 17.28 5.06 9.91
N LYS A 26 17.63 4.58 11.10
CA LYS A 26 18.69 3.57 11.23
C LYS A 26 18.14 2.22 10.79
N VAL A 27 18.44 1.82 9.57
CA VAL A 27 18.36 0.42 9.15
C VAL A 27 19.62 -0.32 9.62
N ASP A 28 19.49 -1.60 9.97
CA ASP A 28 20.67 -2.45 10.16
C ASP A 28 21.36 -2.77 8.83
N LYS A 29 22.43 -3.56 8.85
CA LYS A 29 23.21 -3.85 7.63
C LYS A 29 22.44 -4.71 6.63
N GLU A 30 21.35 -5.31 7.10
CA GLU A 30 20.45 -6.19 6.39
C GLU A 30 19.19 -5.45 5.89
N GLY A 31 19.07 -4.15 6.17
CA GLY A 31 17.95 -3.31 5.75
C GLY A 31 16.74 -3.37 6.69
N ASN A 32 16.84 -4.03 7.84
CA ASN A 32 15.72 -4.14 8.77
C ASN A 32 15.59 -2.89 9.65
N TRP A 33 14.34 -2.59 9.99
CA TRP A 33 13.98 -1.54 10.92
C TRP A 33 14.51 -1.83 12.31
N SER A 34 15.51 -1.07 12.75
CA SER A 34 16.06 -1.28 14.08
C SER A 34 15.07 -0.89 15.20
N HIS A 35 14.07 -0.03 14.92
CA HIS A 35 13.15 0.50 15.94
C HIS A 35 11.80 0.98 15.37
N PRO A 36 10.77 0.13 15.23
CA PRO A 36 9.42 0.63 14.96
C PRO A 36 8.90 1.42 16.17
N TRP A 37 8.13 2.46 15.86
CA TRP A 37 7.33 3.17 16.86
C TRP A 37 6.01 2.42 17.00
N LEU A 38 5.71 1.95 18.20
CA LEU A 38 4.45 1.28 18.48
C LEU A 38 3.54 2.20 19.27
N LEU A 39 2.28 2.26 18.86
CA LEU A 39 1.22 2.74 19.73
C LEU A 39 0.82 1.58 20.67
N PRO A 40 0.97 1.73 22.00
CA PRO A 40 0.61 0.66 22.93
C PRO A 40 -0.85 0.22 22.76
N LYS A 41 -1.14 -1.08 22.94
CA LYS A 41 -2.49 -1.66 22.75
C LYS A 41 -3.60 -0.96 23.54
N ASN A 42 -3.25 -0.39 24.68
CA ASN A 42 -4.18 0.33 25.58
C ASN A 42 -4.07 1.85 25.47
N ALA A 43 -3.25 2.37 24.55
CA ALA A 43 -3.14 3.80 24.35
C ALA A 43 -4.40 4.33 23.64
N GLU A 44 -5.02 5.34 24.25
CA GLU A 44 -6.12 6.05 23.61
C GLU A 44 -5.60 6.85 22.41
N LEU A 45 -6.37 6.87 21.32
CA LEU A 45 -6.07 7.72 20.16
C LEU A 45 -6.18 9.22 20.46
N GLY A 46 -6.92 9.57 21.53
CA GLY A 46 -7.24 10.94 21.89
C GLY A 46 -8.58 11.39 21.30
N ASN A 47 -9.12 12.48 21.86
CA ASN A 47 -10.36 13.07 21.38
C ASN A 47 -10.14 13.62 19.96
N GLY A 48 -11.06 13.31 19.04
CA GLY A 48 -10.96 13.78 17.66
C GLY A 48 -10.34 12.78 16.69
N LEU A 49 -9.69 11.70 17.15
CA LEU A 49 -9.13 10.64 16.30
C LEU A 49 -9.86 9.30 16.50
N GLY A 50 -10.02 8.55 15.42
CA GLY A 50 -10.58 7.20 15.40
C GLY A 50 -9.74 6.27 14.53
N ALA A 51 -9.93 4.96 14.71
CA ALA A 51 -9.30 3.95 13.87
C ALA A 51 -10.37 3.26 13.01
N LYS A 52 -10.11 3.15 11.72
CA LYS A 52 -10.97 2.45 10.76
C LYS A 52 -10.18 1.31 10.13
N ASN A 53 -10.67 0.08 10.28
CA ASN A 53 -10.15 -1.04 9.50
C ASN A 53 -10.64 -0.87 8.06
N ASP A 54 -9.73 -0.61 7.14
CA ASP A 54 -10.03 -0.46 5.72
C ASP A 54 -9.83 -1.78 4.97
N HIS A 55 -8.82 -2.59 5.34
CA HIS A 55 -8.62 -3.89 4.69
C HIS A 55 -7.79 -4.90 5.49
N GLY A 56 -8.29 -6.12 5.68
CA GLY A 56 -7.46 -7.32 6.00
C GLY A 56 -6.58 -7.27 7.26
N GLY A 57 -6.65 -6.21 8.08
CA GLY A 57 -5.72 -5.94 9.19
C GLY A 57 -5.01 -4.59 9.11
N HIS A 58 -5.12 -3.87 8.00
CA HIS A 58 -4.72 -2.47 7.85
C HIS A 58 -5.72 -1.55 8.57
N TRP A 59 -5.19 -0.52 9.23
CA TRP A 59 -5.98 0.42 10.01
C TRP A 59 -5.58 1.85 9.65
N LEU A 60 -6.57 2.67 9.32
CA LEU A 60 -6.41 4.10 9.12
C LEU A 60 -6.72 4.84 10.41
N ILE A 61 -5.83 5.74 10.81
CA ILE A 61 -6.17 6.80 11.77
C ILE A 61 -6.91 7.88 10.98
N ILE A 62 -8.11 8.24 11.44
CA ILE A 62 -8.99 9.21 10.79
C ILE A 62 -9.55 10.19 11.81
N PRO A 63 -9.92 11.42 11.41
CA PRO A 63 -10.65 12.31 12.30
C PRO A 63 -12.07 11.79 12.55
N THR A 64 -12.57 11.97 13.78
CA THR A 64 -13.95 11.57 14.18
C THR A 64 -15.01 12.61 13.82
N THR A 65 -14.59 13.85 13.60
CA THR A 65 -15.44 14.96 13.16
C THR A 65 -14.70 15.78 12.10
N GLU A 66 -15.41 16.68 11.40
CA GLU A 66 -14.77 17.64 10.50
C GLU A 66 -13.77 18.51 11.28
N ILE A 67 -12.54 18.60 10.79
CA ILE A 67 -11.44 19.35 11.40
C ILE A 67 -10.54 19.94 10.30
N SER A 68 -9.87 21.05 10.59
CA SER A 68 -8.85 21.60 9.69
C SER A 68 -7.64 20.67 9.56
N LEU A 69 -6.90 20.79 8.46
CA LEU A 69 -5.66 20.03 8.27
C LEU A 69 -4.66 20.27 9.43
N ASP A 70 -4.51 21.52 9.86
CA ASP A 70 -3.61 21.86 10.98
C ASP A 70 -4.09 21.24 12.30
N GLY A 71 -5.41 21.23 12.53
CA GLY A 71 -5.99 20.55 13.69
C GLY A 71 -5.75 19.05 13.65
N TYR A 72 -5.89 18.43 12.47
CA TYR A 72 -5.59 17.01 12.29
C TYR A 72 -4.11 16.69 12.53
N LYS A 73 -3.20 17.49 11.94
CA LYS A 73 -1.75 17.38 12.19
C LYS A 73 -1.40 17.53 13.67
N HIS A 74 -2.07 18.44 14.38
CA HIS A 74 -1.89 18.63 15.80
C HIS A 74 -2.29 17.39 16.60
N LEU A 75 -3.48 16.81 16.34
CA LEU A 75 -3.93 15.58 17.00
C LEU A 75 -3.01 14.38 16.72
N LEU A 76 -2.57 14.20 15.46
CA LEU A 76 -1.58 13.18 15.12
C LEU A 76 -0.27 13.42 15.87
N SER A 77 0.14 14.68 15.99
CA SER A 77 1.33 15.06 16.73
C SER A 77 1.23 14.72 18.22
N GLU A 78 0.06 14.86 18.85
CA GLU A 78 -0.16 14.40 20.22
C GLU A 78 -0.13 12.88 20.33
N LEU A 79 -0.75 12.18 19.37
CA LEU A 79 -0.73 10.72 19.30
C LEU A 79 0.69 10.17 19.21
N ASN A 80 1.56 10.80 18.41
CA ASN A 80 2.97 10.46 18.32
C ASN A 80 3.69 10.50 19.67
N GLY A 81 3.32 11.44 20.55
CA GLY A 81 3.90 11.54 21.90
C GLY A 81 3.57 10.34 22.79
N ARG A 82 2.58 9.53 22.39
CA ARG A 82 2.16 8.30 23.08
C ARG A 82 2.79 7.04 22.47
N CYS A 83 3.45 7.16 21.32
CA CYS A 83 4.13 6.04 20.70
C CYS A 83 5.44 5.74 21.43
N GLU A 84 5.69 4.46 21.68
CA GLU A 84 6.91 3.98 22.31
C GLU A 84 7.88 3.48 21.26
N LYS A 85 9.16 3.84 21.42
CA LYS A 85 10.23 3.32 20.57
C LYS A 85 10.60 1.93 21.06
N VAL A 86 10.34 0.91 20.25
CA VAL A 86 10.62 -0.47 20.65
C VAL A 86 12.04 -0.85 20.25
N LYS A 87 12.83 -1.30 21.24
CA LYS A 87 14.24 -1.70 21.06
C LYS A 87 14.41 -3.02 20.28
N ARG A 88 13.33 -3.79 20.13
CA ARG A 88 13.24 -5.01 19.31
C ARG A 88 11.84 -5.10 18.72
N ALA A 89 11.72 -4.71 17.46
CA ALA A 89 10.52 -4.85 16.64
C ALA A 89 9.80 -6.19 16.87
N ARG A 90 10.57 -7.29 16.86
CA ARG A 90 10.10 -8.68 16.94
C ARG A 90 9.37 -9.07 18.23
N GLU A 91 9.68 -8.46 19.38
CA GLU A 91 9.18 -8.93 20.68
C GLU A 91 7.87 -8.25 21.12
N ALA A 92 7.67 -6.97 20.81
CA ALA A 92 6.51 -6.21 21.31
C ALA A 92 5.25 -6.32 20.44
N VAL A 93 5.39 -6.69 19.17
CA VAL A 93 4.27 -6.83 18.24
C VAL A 93 3.72 -8.27 18.21
N GLY A 94 4.44 -9.23 18.81
CA GLY A 94 4.16 -10.66 18.65
C GLY A 94 4.36 -11.06 17.21
N GLU A 95 5.52 -11.65 16.89
CA GLU A 95 5.89 -11.98 15.50
C GLU A 95 5.50 -10.84 14.55
N LEU A 96 6.25 -9.71 14.58
CA LEU A 96 6.40 -8.97 13.33
C LEU A 96 6.95 -9.99 12.36
N HIS A 97 6.02 -10.55 11.57
CA HIS A 97 6.28 -11.43 10.46
C HIS A 97 7.49 -10.83 9.74
N GLU A 98 8.46 -11.67 9.36
CA GLU A 98 9.39 -11.33 8.29
C GLU A 98 8.62 -10.54 7.23
N ALA A 99 9.21 -9.53 6.57
CA ALA A 99 8.57 -8.86 5.43
C ALA A 99 7.85 -9.94 4.61
N ASP A 100 6.52 -9.97 4.70
CA ASP A 100 5.77 -11.24 4.76
C ASP A 100 5.64 -11.73 3.34
N VAL A 101 6.71 -12.37 2.86
CA VAL A 101 6.91 -12.79 1.48
C VAL A 101 5.63 -13.47 1.09
N LEU A 102 4.92 -12.81 0.17
CA LEU A 102 3.62 -13.30 -0.23
C LEU A 102 3.82 -14.71 -0.82
N PRO A 103 3.07 -15.73 -0.34
CA PRO A 103 3.18 -17.08 -0.85
C PRO A 103 2.58 -17.17 -2.25
N ASP A 104 2.71 -18.33 -2.91
CA ASP A 104 2.03 -18.55 -4.19
C ASP A 104 0.50 -18.46 -4.03
N PRO A 105 -0.22 -17.91 -5.03
CA PRO A 105 -1.66 -17.74 -4.95
C PRO A 105 -2.37 -19.11 -4.99
N VAL A 106 -3.37 -19.28 -4.11
CA VAL A 106 -4.18 -20.51 -4.05
C VAL A 106 -5.53 -20.37 -4.74
N ASN A 107 -5.89 -19.16 -5.22
CA ASN A 107 -7.15 -18.92 -5.90
C ASN A 107 -7.28 -19.70 -7.22
N SER A 108 -8.45 -20.26 -7.50
CA SER A 108 -8.71 -21.03 -8.72
C SER A 108 -8.91 -20.18 -9.97
N ASP A 109 -9.23 -18.89 -9.85
CA ASP A 109 -9.42 -17.98 -10.98
C ASP A 109 -8.06 -17.53 -11.55
N LYS A 110 -7.85 -17.74 -12.85
CA LYS A 110 -6.58 -17.39 -13.53
C LYS A 110 -6.29 -15.88 -13.43
N SER A 111 -7.30 -15.03 -13.58
CA SER A 111 -7.14 -13.57 -13.55
C SER A 111 -6.76 -13.08 -12.16
N VAL A 112 -7.37 -13.68 -11.12
CA VAL A 112 -6.99 -13.40 -9.73
C VAL A 112 -5.55 -13.81 -9.48
N ARG A 113 -5.12 -15.00 -9.94
CA ARG A 113 -3.73 -15.45 -9.78
C ARG A 113 -2.73 -14.53 -10.48
N ILE A 114 -2.99 -14.15 -11.74
CA ILE A 114 -2.10 -13.25 -12.48
C ILE A 114 -1.99 -11.89 -11.78
N LEU A 115 -3.12 -11.31 -11.36
CA LEU A 115 -3.11 -10.05 -10.63
C LEU A 115 -2.37 -10.17 -9.30
N TYR A 116 -2.63 -11.24 -8.55
CA TYR A 116 -1.91 -11.52 -7.31
C TYR A 116 -0.40 -11.59 -7.53
N SER A 117 0.06 -12.33 -8.54
CA SER A 117 1.48 -12.48 -8.85
C SER A 117 2.15 -11.15 -9.22
N ALA A 118 1.44 -10.26 -9.93
CA ALA A 118 1.93 -8.91 -10.19
C ALA A 118 2.12 -8.10 -8.89
N LEU A 119 1.12 -8.10 -8.01
CA LEU A 119 1.19 -7.40 -6.72
C LEU A 119 2.25 -7.99 -5.79
N GLN A 120 2.36 -9.31 -5.76
CA GLN A 120 3.39 -10.07 -5.07
C GLN A 120 4.79 -9.68 -5.56
N ALA A 121 5.00 -9.57 -6.87
CA ALA A 121 6.28 -9.18 -7.43
C ALA A 121 6.67 -7.74 -7.06
N VAL A 122 5.70 -6.81 -7.04
CA VAL A 122 5.92 -5.43 -6.57
C VAL A 122 6.31 -5.42 -5.09
N HIS A 123 5.58 -6.14 -4.24
CA HIS A 123 5.85 -6.19 -2.80
C HIS A 123 7.18 -6.88 -2.48
N ASN A 124 7.33 -8.14 -2.89
CA ASN A 124 8.50 -8.96 -2.56
C ASN A 124 9.77 -8.44 -3.26
N GLY A 125 9.63 -7.89 -4.47
CA GLY A 125 10.73 -7.34 -5.25
C GLY A 125 11.04 -5.87 -4.97
N ASN A 126 10.20 -5.20 -4.16
CA ASN A 126 10.26 -3.76 -3.89
C ASN A 126 10.44 -2.93 -5.18
N ILE A 127 9.60 -3.22 -6.19
CA ILE A 127 9.66 -2.55 -7.49
C ILE A 127 9.38 -1.05 -7.28
N PRO A 128 10.32 -0.13 -7.60
CA PRO A 128 10.17 1.27 -7.24
C PRO A 128 8.97 1.93 -7.91
N ILE A 129 8.04 2.45 -7.10
CA ILE A 129 6.93 3.29 -7.53
C ILE A 129 7.09 4.69 -6.96
N LYS A 130 6.83 5.70 -7.79
CA LYS A 130 7.05 7.10 -7.42
C LYS A 130 6.17 7.48 -6.23
N ASP A 131 6.76 8.17 -5.25
CA ASP A 131 6.09 8.68 -4.05
C ASP A 131 5.51 7.61 -3.11
N TRP A 132 5.79 6.33 -3.35
CA TRP A 132 5.40 5.23 -2.46
C TRP A 132 6.39 5.04 -1.32
N ASP A 133 5.86 4.81 -0.12
CA ASP A 133 6.61 4.38 1.07
C ASP A 133 6.32 2.91 1.43
N GLU A 134 6.95 2.41 2.49
CA GLU A 134 6.81 1.01 2.89
C GLU A 134 5.39 0.62 3.34
N ASN A 135 4.57 1.59 3.80
CA ASN A 135 3.17 1.32 4.11
C ASN A 135 2.38 1.05 2.82
N ASP A 136 2.75 1.69 1.72
CA ASP A 136 2.11 1.48 0.41
C ASP A 136 2.39 0.06 -0.12
N TYR A 137 3.64 -0.42 -0.02
CA TYR A 137 3.97 -1.81 -0.34
C TYR A 137 3.29 -2.81 0.59
N THR A 138 3.18 -2.49 1.88
CA THR A 138 2.43 -3.31 2.85
C THR A 138 0.95 -3.37 2.50
N TYR A 139 0.37 -2.24 2.09
CA TYR A 139 -1.02 -2.16 1.68
C TYR A 139 -1.30 -2.98 0.43
N ILE A 140 -0.41 -2.96 -0.58
CA ILE A 140 -0.52 -3.85 -1.74
C ILE A 140 -0.47 -5.33 -1.34
N ALA A 141 0.39 -5.71 -0.39
CA ALA A 141 0.43 -7.10 0.07
C ALA A 141 -0.89 -7.54 0.70
N ILE A 142 -1.53 -6.63 1.45
CA ILE A 142 -2.84 -6.84 2.05
C ILE A 142 -3.93 -6.98 0.97
N LEU A 143 -3.90 -6.14 -0.07
CA LEU A 143 -4.83 -6.23 -1.21
C LEU A 143 -4.64 -7.53 -1.99
N ALA A 144 -3.40 -7.98 -2.18
CA ALA A 144 -3.10 -9.27 -2.81
C ALA A 144 -3.70 -10.44 -2.02
N LYS A 145 -3.43 -10.53 -0.70
CA LYS A 145 -4.01 -11.57 0.17
C LYS A 145 -5.54 -11.56 0.14
N ALA A 146 -6.14 -10.39 -0.03
CA ALA A 146 -7.58 -10.25 -0.11
C ALA A 146 -8.19 -10.68 -1.44
N LEU A 147 -7.51 -10.40 -2.55
CA LEU A 147 -7.87 -10.94 -3.86
C LEU A 147 -7.82 -12.47 -3.82
N ASP A 148 -6.71 -13.03 -3.33
CA ASP A 148 -6.51 -14.48 -3.30
C ASP A 148 -7.56 -15.19 -2.43
N SER A 149 -7.89 -14.62 -1.26
CA SER A 149 -8.93 -15.15 -0.37
C SER A 149 -10.37 -14.81 -0.80
N GLY A 150 -10.57 -14.01 -1.85
CA GLY A 150 -11.90 -13.59 -2.32
C GLY A 150 -12.58 -12.51 -1.46
N LYS A 151 -11.88 -11.90 -0.49
CA LYS A 151 -12.37 -10.76 0.29
C LYS A 151 -12.43 -9.47 -0.52
N LEU A 152 -11.59 -9.35 -1.54
CA LEU A 152 -11.66 -8.33 -2.58
C LEU A 152 -12.02 -9.02 -3.89
N SER A 153 -13.13 -8.62 -4.53
CA SER A 153 -13.48 -9.20 -5.82
C SER A 153 -12.68 -8.55 -6.94
N LEU A 154 -12.43 -9.30 -8.02
CA LEU A 154 -11.73 -8.76 -9.18
C LEU A 154 -12.46 -7.53 -9.76
N LYS A 155 -13.79 -7.52 -9.72
CA LYS A 155 -14.62 -6.39 -10.18
C LYS A 155 -14.36 -5.11 -9.37
N ASP A 156 -14.10 -5.24 -8.08
CA ASP A 156 -13.81 -4.11 -7.20
C ASP A 156 -12.38 -3.59 -7.37
N ALA A 157 -11.48 -4.40 -7.92
CA ALA A 157 -10.11 -4.03 -8.26
C ALA A 157 -9.97 -3.29 -9.61
N VAL A 158 -10.99 -3.36 -10.48
CA VAL A 158 -10.98 -2.69 -11.79
C VAL A 158 -11.06 -1.18 -11.64
N THR A 159 -10.25 -0.44 -12.40
CA THR A 159 -10.28 1.02 -12.37
C THR A 159 -11.61 1.58 -12.89
N SER A 160 -12.01 2.72 -12.34
CA SER A 160 -13.18 3.49 -12.81
C SER A 160 -12.78 4.90 -13.26
N GLY A 161 -11.55 5.03 -13.78
CA GLY A 161 -10.97 6.30 -14.23
C GLY A 161 -10.83 7.31 -13.08
N PRO A 162 -11.24 8.57 -13.27
CA PRO A 162 -11.11 9.62 -12.24
C PRO A 162 -11.86 9.35 -10.93
N LYS A 163 -12.82 8.41 -10.93
CA LYS A 163 -13.60 8.02 -9.75
C LYS A 163 -13.04 6.79 -9.03
N SER A 164 -11.87 6.32 -9.45
CA SER A 164 -11.25 5.13 -8.87
C SER A 164 -11.06 5.27 -7.37
N THR A 165 -11.34 4.18 -6.65
CA THR A 165 -11.08 4.11 -5.21
C THR A 165 -9.58 4.14 -4.93
N LYS A 166 -9.19 4.17 -3.65
CA LYS A 166 -7.78 4.08 -3.29
C LYS A 166 -7.21 2.73 -3.74
N GLU A 167 -7.90 1.64 -3.41
CA GLU A 167 -7.55 0.26 -3.74
C GLU A 167 -7.32 0.10 -5.24
N GLN A 168 -8.26 0.59 -6.07
CA GLN A 168 -8.19 0.51 -7.52
C GLN A 168 -6.95 1.23 -8.09
N ARG A 169 -6.64 2.42 -7.56
CA ARG A 169 -5.46 3.19 -8.00
C ARG A 169 -4.16 2.49 -7.62
N PHE A 170 -4.06 2.02 -6.39
CA PHE A 170 -2.90 1.28 -5.90
C PHE A 170 -2.64 0.01 -6.71
N ILE A 171 -3.69 -0.78 -6.97
CA ILE A 171 -3.59 -2.00 -7.77
C ILE A 171 -3.17 -1.68 -9.21
N ALA A 172 -3.77 -0.65 -9.82
CA ALA A 172 -3.45 -0.25 -11.18
C ALA A 172 -2.02 0.25 -11.33
N GLU A 173 -1.56 1.07 -10.40
CA GLU A 173 -0.20 1.61 -10.39
C GLU A 173 0.85 0.50 -10.16
N ALA A 174 0.62 -0.40 -9.19
CA ALA A 174 1.46 -1.57 -8.96
C ALA A 174 1.54 -2.48 -10.20
N ALA A 175 0.39 -2.82 -10.80
CA ALA A 175 0.37 -3.66 -11.99
C ALA A 175 1.10 -2.99 -13.18
N THR A 176 0.97 -1.67 -13.32
CA THR A 176 1.64 -0.91 -14.38
C THR A 176 3.16 -0.92 -14.19
N GLU A 177 3.65 -0.67 -12.98
CA GLU A 177 5.09 -0.69 -12.71
C GLU A 177 5.68 -2.11 -12.75
N PHE A 178 4.92 -3.14 -12.36
CA PHE A 178 5.31 -4.53 -12.58
C PHE A 178 5.57 -4.81 -14.07
N MET A 179 4.60 -4.51 -14.94
CA MET A 179 4.74 -4.72 -16.38
C MET A 179 5.93 -3.94 -16.98
N SER A 180 6.13 -2.70 -16.51
CA SER A 180 7.27 -1.84 -16.87
C SER A 180 8.60 -2.45 -16.45
N ALA A 181 8.69 -2.97 -15.22
CA ALA A 181 9.89 -3.60 -14.67
C ALA A 181 10.24 -4.91 -15.39
N GLU A 182 9.25 -5.75 -15.69
CA GLU A 182 9.46 -6.99 -16.44
C GLU A 182 9.97 -6.73 -17.86
N ARG A 183 9.39 -5.76 -18.58
CA ARG A 183 9.88 -5.37 -19.92
C ARG A 183 11.33 -4.90 -19.93
N LYS A 184 11.81 -4.34 -18.81
CA LYS A 184 13.20 -3.87 -18.67
C LYS A 184 14.17 -4.99 -18.32
N ARG A 185 13.70 -6.18 -17.91
CA ARG A 185 14.58 -7.32 -17.63
C ARG A 185 15.24 -7.77 -18.94
N SER A 186 16.56 -7.66 -18.99
CA SER A 186 17.36 -8.07 -20.14
C SER A 186 17.53 -9.59 -20.17
N GLY A 187 17.54 -10.18 -21.37
CA GLY A 187 17.88 -11.61 -21.57
C GLY A 187 16.69 -12.58 -21.65
N VAL A 188 15.47 -12.06 -21.79
CA VAL A 188 14.25 -12.86 -22.00
C VAL A 188 14.24 -13.40 -23.44
N GLY A 189 14.02 -14.71 -23.59
CA GLY A 189 13.90 -15.35 -24.92
C GLY A 189 12.63 -14.93 -25.67
N GLU A 190 12.54 -15.22 -26.98
CA GLU A 190 11.34 -14.88 -27.78
C GLU A 190 10.06 -15.53 -27.22
N ASP A 191 10.14 -16.80 -26.81
CA ASP A 191 8.99 -17.53 -26.24
C ASP A 191 8.54 -16.93 -24.91
N GLU A 192 9.49 -16.61 -24.01
CA GLU A 192 9.20 -15.98 -22.72
C GLU A 192 8.64 -14.56 -22.90
N MET A 193 9.07 -13.84 -23.94
CA MET A 193 8.55 -12.51 -24.26
C MET A 193 7.09 -12.59 -24.73
N ALA A 194 6.73 -13.61 -25.50
CA ALA A 194 5.35 -13.84 -25.94
C ALA A 194 4.41 -14.17 -24.75
N ASP A 195 4.87 -15.01 -23.81
CA ASP A 195 4.11 -15.31 -22.59
C ASP A 195 3.93 -14.07 -21.71
N MET A 196 5.00 -13.29 -21.52
CA MET A 196 4.95 -12.01 -20.80
C MET A 196 3.97 -11.02 -21.45
N ASP A 197 4.03 -10.85 -22.77
CA ASP A 197 3.11 -9.94 -23.49
C ASP A 197 1.64 -10.40 -23.37
N ASN A 198 1.39 -11.71 -23.34
CA ASN A 198 0.06 -12.26 -23.10
C ASN A 198 -0.46 -11.95 -21.69
N ASP A 199 0.37 -12.16 -20.67
CA ASP A 199 0.00 -11.84 -19.28
C ASP A 199 -0.17 -10.33 -19.07
N HIS A 200 0.66 -9.49 -19.71
CA HIS A 200 0.52 -8.04 -19.69
C HIS A 200 -0.76 -7.59 -20.39
N GLY A 201 -1.08 -8.17 -21.54
CA GLY A 201 -2.35 -7.95 -22.24
C GLY A 201 -3.56 -8.35 -21.38
N HIS A 202 -3.46 -9.47 -20.66
CA HIS A 202 -4.49 -9.94 -19.75
C HIS A 202 -4.68 -8.98 -18.56
N LEU A 203 -3.59 -8.55 -17.92
CA LEU A 203 -3.63 -7.56 -16.83
C LEU A 203 -4.29 -6.24 -17.26
N LYS A 204 -3.90 -5.73 -18.43
CA LYS A 204 -4.49 -4.50 -18.99
C LYS A 204 -5.98 -4.63 -19.24
N ALA A 205 -6.41 -5.76 -19.81
CA ALA A 205 -7.82 -6.03 -20.08
C ALA A 205 -8.64 -6.17 -18.79
N VAL A 206 -8.10 -6.89 -17.79
CA VAL A 206 -8.76 -7.10 -16.50
C VAL A 206 -8.91 -5.79 -15.72
N LEU A 207 -7.86 -4.98 -15.66
CA LEU A 207 -7.85 -3.74 -14.88
C LEU A 207 -8.36 -2.51 -15.66
N LYS A 208 -8.65 -2.68 -16.95
CA LYS A 208 -9.04 -1.62 -17.90
C LYS A 208 -8.03 -0.48 -17.99
N LEU A 209 -6.74 -0.84 -18.08
CA LEU A 209 -5.66 0.16 -18.13
C LEU A 209 -5.53 0.82 -19.51
N ASP A 210 -6.05 0.19 -20.57
CA ASP A 210 -6.02 0.74 -21.94
C ASP A 210 -7.19 1.71 -22.24
N ASP A 211 -8.19 1.83 -21.35
CA ASP A 211 -9.24 2.85 -21.46
C ASP A 211 -8.61 4.22 -21.13
N THR A 212 -8.33 5.00 -22.17
CA THR A 212 -7.52 6.25 -22.22
C THR A 212 -7.98 7.42 -21.33
N GLU A 213 -8.90 7.21 -20.38
CA GLU A 213 -9.20 8.15 -19.30
C GLU A 213 -8.53 7.78 -17.96
N SER A 214 -7.68 6.75 -17.94
CA SER A 214 -6.80 6.45 -16.81
C SER A 214 -5.69 7.51 -16.72
N THR A 215 -5.97 8.61 -16.02
CA THR A 215 -5.03 9.70 -15.73
C THR A 215 -3.92 9.25 -14.77
N LEU A 216 -2.96 8.47 -15.26
CA LEU A 216 -1.68 8.18 -14.60
C LEU A 216 -0.52 8.94 -15.28
N ALA A 217 -0.78 10.16 -15.74
CA ALA A 217 0.23 11.10 -16.24
C ALA A 217 0.44 12.25 -15.23
#